data_AF-A0A6S7GGK8-F1
#
_entry.id   AF-A0A6S7GGK8-F1
#
_cell.length_a   1.000
_cell.length_b   1.000
_cell.length_c   1.000
_cell.angle_alpha   90.00
_cell.angle_beta   90.00
_cell.angle_gamma   90.00
#
_symmetry.space_group_name_H-M   'P 1'
#
loop_
_entity.id
_entity.type
_entity.pdbx_description
1 polymer ?
#
loop_
_entity_poly.entity_id
_entity_poly.type
_entity_poly.pdbx_seq_one_letter_code
_entity_poly.pdbx_strand_id
1 'polypeptide(L)'
;MAGSSMQFFCEICQKLRSMTGRRVEEHFNLERTTVSTIFYVFGVAIVCVVSWISVNLRSITRLSTDTAPHEMLTFGERSLRFAAVPNPKPVSTETEAILLSGEAAAALHMALKMNEEGKSGKALKLFQQAMKLSPNNPDVLNSYGEFLEHEKLVEAENLYTRALINDPSHGRALANRQRTFPKVQKLDQDMLARIDNKRYRLYNIPEENAALQRAMKEAYYQHIHHTTAIEGNTMTLSMARAVVETKMAIHGKSILEHNEILGLDEALKYINTTLVQEKCSITVKNVIEIHRRVLGHAHPLEAGQFRNTQVFVGNHVPPHPTDVERFMNEFDSWLSSPTIRNLHPIEFAALAHYRLVYIHPFTDGNGRTARLLMNLILMRAGFPPVTIQVSERHNYYECLQDANRGDVRPFIRFVAKCAERTLDEYLSATTIYPVKHYTSRGLDYTNHLKRLDTLTLTK
;
A
#
# COMPACT_ATOMS: atom_id res chain seq x y z
N MET A 1 -35.12 7.27 -0.93
CA MET A 1 -36.54 7.26 -1.31
C MET A 1 -37.10 5.83 -1.28
N ALA A 2 -37.20 5.23 -0.10
CA ALA A 2 -37.73 3.87 0.08
C ALA A 2 -38.81 3.80 1.19
N GLY A 3 -39.22 4.96 1.74
CA GLY A 3 -40.28 5.07 2.75
C GLY A 3 -41.65 5.44 2.18
N SER A 4 -41.72 5.98 0.96
CA SER A 4 -42.98 6.45 0.35
C SER A 4 -43.74 5.40 -0.47
N SER A 5 -43.08 4.32 -0.91
CA SER A 5 -43.72 3.24 -1.66
C SER A 5 -44.47 2.24 -0.76
N MET A 6 -44.03 2.07 0.49
CA MET A 6 -44.63 1.13 1.44
C MET A 6 -45.92 1.67 2.09
N GLN A 7 -46.01 3.00 2.29
CA GLN A 7 -47.22 3.67 2.76
C GLN A 7 -48.35 3.63 1.72
N PHE A 8 -48.02 3.82 0.45
CA PHE A 8 -49.01 3.76 -0.64
C PHE A 8 -49.62 2.36 -0.81
N PHE A 9 -48.82 1.31 -0.63
CA PHE A 9 -49.30 -0.07 -0.71
C PHE A 9 -50.22 -0.44 0.47
N CYS A 10 -49.95 0.10 1.66
CA CYS A 10 -50.78 -0.12 2.86
C CYS A 10 -52.16 0.56 2.74
N GLU A 11 -52.22 1.78 2.18
CA GLU A 11 -53.49 2.49 1.96
C GLU A 11 -54.38 1.78 0.93
N ILE A 12 -53.79 1.23 -0.14
CA ILE A 12 -54.53 0.47 -1.16
C ILE A 12 -55.12 -0.81 -0.55
N CYS A 13 -54.35 -1.54 0.26
CA CYS A 13 -54.83 -2.75 0.93
C CYS A 13 -55.95 -2.47 1.96
N GLN A 14 -55.90 -1.34 2.67
CA GLN A 14 -56.97 -0.93 3.58
C GLN A 14 -58.24 -0.50 2.84
N LYS A 15 -58.12 0.13 1.67
CA LYS A 15 -59.27 0.52 0.83
C LYS A 15 -59.93 -0.68 0.15
N LEU A 16 -59.15 -1.68 -0.26
CA LEU A 16 -59.70 -2.94 -0.82
C LEU A 16 -60.43 -3.78 0.25
N ARG A 17 -59.99 -3.72 1.52
CA ARG A 17 -60.71 -4.35 2.65
C ARG A 17 -62.02 -3.65 3.02
N SER A 18 -62.14 -2.34 2.79
CA SER A 18 -63.38 -1.61 3.07
C SER A 18 -64.42 -1.71 1.96
N MET A 19 -64.00 -2.03 0.73
CA MET A 19 -64.91 -2.27 -0.40
C MET A 19 -65.49 -3.69 -0.44
N THR A 20 -64.88 -4.66 0.25
CA THR A 20 -65.35 -6.05 0.31
C THR A 20 -66.35 -6.31 1.45
N GLY A 21 -66.63 -5.30 2.29
CA GLY A 21 -67.54 -5.40 3.44
C GLY A 21 -68.93 -4.78 3.26
N ARG A 22 -69.31 -4.33 2.05
CA ARG A 22 -70.66 -3.78 1.80
C ARG A 22 -71.18 -4.24 0.43
N ARG A 23 -72.36 -4.89 0.49
CA ARG A 23 -73.20 -5.42 -0.60
C ARG A 23 -72.88 -6.86 -1.03
N VAL A 24 -73.32 -7.77 -0.17
CA VAL A 24 -74.05 -8.98 -0.59
C VAL A 24 -75.41 -8.52 -1.14
N GLU A 25 -75.92 -9.26 -2.12
CA GLU A 25 -77.22 -9.18 -2.80
C GLU A 25 -77.22 -8.55 -4.19
N GLU A 26 -77.62 -9.41 -5.13
CA GLU A 26 -78.05 -9.21 -6.52
C GLU A 26 -77.00 -9.36 -7.64
N HIS A 27 -77.32 -10.35 -8.50
CA HIS A 27 -76.74 -10.68 -9.81
C HIS A 27 -75.48 -11.56 -9.87
N PHE A 28 -75.70 -12.82 -9.51
CA PHE A 28 -75.20 -13.98 -10.27
C PHE A 28 -75.51 -13.81 -11.78
N ASN A 29 -74.60 -14.26 -12.64
CA ASN A 29 -74.63 -14.28 -14.13
C ASN A 29 -73.98 -13.12 -14.90
N LEU A 30 -72.78 -12.68 -14.50
CA LEU A 30 -71.84 -12.05 -15.46
C LEU A 30 -70.38 -12.50 -15.23
N GLU A 31 -70.18 -13.78 -14.87
CA GLU A 31 -68.94 -14.26 -14.21
C GLU A 31 -68.09 -15.28 -15.00
N ARG A 32 -68.08 -15.26 -16.34
CA ARG A 32 -67.10 -16.07 -17.10
C ARG A 32 -66.33 -15.33 -18.18
N THR A 33 -66.95 -14.35 -18.83
CA THR A 33 -66.31 -13.60 -19.92
C THR A 33 -65.32 -12.56 -19.39
N THR A 34 -65.68 -11.81 -18.36
CA THR A 34 -64.82 -10.75 -17.78
C THR A 34 -63.55 -11.31 -17.13
N VAL A 35 -63.68 -12.42 -16.39
CA VAL A 35 -62.53 -13.09 -15.77
C VAL A 35 -61.61 -13.68 -16.85
N SER A 36 -62.16 -14.29 -17.91
CA SER A 36 -61.37 -14.81 -19.03
C SER A 36 -60.63 -13.70 -19.78
N THR A 37 -61.26 -12.55 -20.04
CA THR A 37 -60.60 -11.42 -20.70
C THR A 37 -59.49 -10.82 -19.85
N ILE A 38 -59.67 -10.73 -18.53
CA ILE A 38 -58.63 -10.21 -17.62
C ILE A 38 -57.43 -11.17 -17.59
N PHE A 39 -57.65 -12.49 -17.50
CA PHE A 39 -56.55 -13.46 -17.58
C PHE A 39 -55.85 -13.45 -18.94
N TYR A 40 -56.59 -13.25 -20.04
CA TYR A 40 -56.00 -13.16 -21.38
C TYR A 40 -55.13 -11.90 -21.54
N VAL A 41 -55.60 -10.75 -21.07
CA VAL A 41 -54.84 -9.48 -21.14
C VAL A 41 -53.60 -9.53 -20.24
N PHE A 42 -53.70 -10.07 -19.03
CA PHE A 42 -52.53 -10.27 -18.16
C PHE A 42 -51.54 -11.31 -18.72
N GLY A 43 -52.04 -12.38 -19.33
CA GLY A 43 -51.21 -13.39 -20.00
C GLY A 43 -50.42 -12.81 -21.16
N VAL A 44 -51.06 -12.02 -22.03
CA VAL A 44 -50.39 -11.35 -23.15
C VAL A 44 -49.36 -10.32 -22.65
N ALA A 45 -49.67 -9.55 -21.61
CA ALA A 45 -48.73 -8.60 -21.02
C ALA A 45 -47.47 -9.30 -20.46
N ILE A 46 -47.62 -10.45 -19.80
CA ILE A 46 -46.49 -11.24 -19.30
C ILE A 46 -45.64 -11.77 -20.48
N VAL A 47 -46.27 -12.28 -21.54
CA VAL A 47 -45.53 -12.75 -22.73
C VAL A 47 -44.76 -11.61 -23.40
N CYS A 48 -45.34 -10.41 -23.51
CA CYS A 48 -44.65 -9.25 -24.04
C CYS A 48 -43.47 -8.81 -23.16
N VAL A 49 -43.63 -8.82 -21.83
CA VAL A 49 -42.55 -8.48 -20.89
C VAL A 49 -41.43 -9.52 -20.93
N VAL A 50 -41.76 -10.81 -20.97
CA VAL A 50 -40.77 -11.90 -21.08
C VAL A 50 -40.06 -11.84 -22.44
N SER A 51 -40.76 -11.53 -23.52
CA SER A 51 -40.15 -11.35 -24.84
C SER A 51 -39.27 -10.10 -24.90
N TRP A 52 -39.66 -9.00 -24.25
CA TRP A 52 -38.85 -7.79 -24.13
C TRP A 52 -37.60 -8.02 -23.29
N ILE A 53 -37.71 -8.72 -22.16
CA ILE A 53 -36.58 -9.16 -21.33
C ILE A 53 -35.66 -10.10 -22.14
N SER A 54 -36.23 -11.01 -22.94
CA SER A 54 -35.45 -11.95 -23.76
C SER A 54 -34.69 -11.24 -24.90
N VAL A 55 -35.29 -10.21 -25.51
CA VAL A 55 -34.65 -9.39 -26.55
C VAL A 55 -33.57 -8.48 -25.96
N ASN A 56 -33.82 -7.89 -24.77
CA ASN A 56 -32.82 -7.05 -24.10
C ASN A 56 -31.70 -7.86 -23.43
N LEU A 57 -31.95 -9.06 -22.92
CA LEU A 57 -30.86 -9.96 -22.49
C LEU A 57 -30.01 -10.38 -23.69
N ARG A 58 -30.61 -10.61 -24.88
CA ARG A 58 -29.87 -10.94 -26.10
C ARG A 58 -28.99 -9.79 -26.61
N SER A 59 -29.39 -8.53 -26.40
CA SER A 59 -28.55 -7.36 -26.74
C SER A 59 -27.40 -7.19 -25.73
N ILE A 60 -27.62 -7.50 -24.45
CA ILE A 60 -26.58 -7.49 -23.41
C ILE A 60 -25.57 -8.64 -23.62
N THR A 61 -26.00 -9.82 -24.09
CA THR A 61 -25.09 -10.93 -24.40
C THR A 61 -24.29 -10.75 -25.69
N ARG A 62 -24.72 -9.87 -26.61
CA ARG A 62 -23.98 -9.57 -27.86
C ARG A 62 -22.94 -8.46 -27.71
N LEU A 63 -22.96 -7.70 -26.61
CA LEU A 63 -21.86 -6.79 -26.25
C LEU A 63 -20.75 -7.46 -25.42
N SER A 64 -20.89 -8.75 -25.05
CA SER A 64 -19.90 -9.46 -24.23
C SER A 64 -19.18 -10.62 -24.95
N THR A 65 -19.28 -10.71 -26.28
CA THR A 65 -18.62 -11.77 -27.07
C THR A 65 -17.82 -11.17 -28.21
N ASP A 66 -16.72 -10.51 -27.88
CA ASP A 66 -15.57 -10.36 -28.78
C ASP A 66 -14.28 -10.32 -27.94
N THR A 67 -13.98 -11.48 -27.36
CA THR A 67 -12.65 -11.81 -26.82
C THR A 67 -12.36 -13.26 -27.18
N ALA A 68 -11.45 -13.46 -28.13
CA ALA A 68 -10.91 -14.76 -28.48
C ALA A 68 -10.24 -15.43 -27.25
N PRO A 69 -10.21 -16.78 -27.18
CA PRO A 69 -9.85 -17.50 -25.96
C PRO A 69 -8.34 -17.70 -25.87
N HIS A 70 -7.73 -17.20 -24.80
CA HIS A 70 -6.46 -17.72 -24.28
C HIS A 70 -6.61 -17.93 -22.77
N GLU A 71 -7.19 -19.08 -22.41
CA GLU A 71 -6.96 -19.66 -21.10
C GLU A 71 -5.53 -20.21 -21.06
N MET A 72 -4.71 -19.65 -20.17
CA MET A 72 -3.84 -20.37 -19.20
C MET A 72 -2.80 -19.38 -18.64
N LEU A 73 -3.16 -18.55 -17.63
CA LEU A 73 -2.17 -17.67 -16.98
C LEU A 73 -2.28 -17.67 -15.44
N THR A 74 -1.19 -18.14 -14.84
CA THR A 74 -0.87 -18.29 -13.42
C THR A 74 -0.39 -16.97 -12.78
N PHE A 75 -0.44 -16.94 -11.44
CA PHE A 75 0.16 -16.00 -10.49
C PHE A 75 1.00 -14.84 -11.10
N GLY A 76 0.35 -13.72 -11.44
CA GLY A 76 1.04 -12.55 -11.97
C GLY A 76 0.13 -11.53 -12.65
N GLU A 77 -0.94 -11.97 -13.31
CA GLU A 77 -1.89 -11.05 -13.96
C GLU A 77 -2.97 -10.47 -13.03
N ARG A 78 -3.05 -10.98 -11.80
CA ARG A 78 -3.69 -10.25 -10.68
C ARG A 78 -2.81 -9.10 -10.16
N SER A 79 -1.68 -8.81 -10.81
CA SER A 79 -1.00 -7.53 -10.67
C SER A 79 -2.03 -6.43 -10.87
N LEU A 80 -2.47 -5.87 -9.75
CA LEU A 80 -2.64 -4.44 -9.58
C LEU A 80 -3.09 -3.76 -10.88
N ARG A 81 -4.28 -4.12 -11.38
CA ARG A 81 -5.16 -3.06 -11.87
C ARG A 81 -5.41 -2.21 -10.64
N PHE A 82 -4.49 -1.28 -10.38
CA PHE A 82 -4.73 -0.14 -9.53
C PHE A 82 -5.97 0.49 -10.15
N ALA A 83 -7.14 0.15 -9.61
CA ALA A 83 -8.30 1.01 -9.72
C ALA A 83 -7.84 2.31 -9.10
N ALA A 84 -7.40 3.18 -10.01
CA ALA A 84 -7.11 4.58 -9.88
C ALA A 84 -7.39 5.11 -8.47
N VAL A 85 -6.33 5.51 -7.76
CA VAL A 85 -6.43 6.91 -7.33
C VAL A 85 -6.46 7.66 -8.66
N PRO A 86 -7.58 8.27 -9.09
CA PRO A 86 -7.68 9.02 -10.34
C PRO A 86 -6.41 9.82 -10.53
N ASN A 87 -5.65 9.41 -11.54
CA ASN A 87 -4.53 10.16 -12.03
C ASN A 87 -5.16 11.46 -12.56
N PRO A 88 -4.97 12.63 -11.92
CA PRO A 88 -5.35 13.86 -12.58
C PRO A 88 -4.53 13.89 -13.88
N LYS A 89 -5.21 14.05 -15.00
CA LYS A 89 -4.55 14.20 -16.31
C LYS A 89 -3.39 15.20 -16.14
N PRO A 90 -2.16 14.85 -16.53
CA PRO A 90 -1.07 15.80 -16.49
C PRO A 90 -1.42 17.00 -17.38
N VAL A 91 -1.23 18.19 -16.81
CA VAL A 91 -1.49 19.47 -17.46
C VAL A 91 -0.45 19.66 -18.57
N SER A 92 -0.81 19.31 -19.81
CA SER A 92 -0.36 19.86 -21.10
C SER A 92 1.14 20.18 -21.37
N THR A 93 2.10 19.74 -20.56
CA THR A 93 3.55 20.00 -20.75
C THR A 93 4.38 18.77 -21.18
N GLU A 94 3.77 17.59 -21.30
CA GLU A 94 4.52 16.32 -21.50
C GLU A 94 5.13 16.12 -22.90
N THR A 95 4.65 16.82 -23.93
CA THR A 95 5.18 16.64 -25.30
C THR A 95 6.64 17.09 -25.42
N GLU A 96 7.08 18.07 -24.63
CA GLU A 96 8.48 18.51 -24.57
C GLU A 96 9.36 17.56 -23.74
N ALA A 97 8.80 16.86 -22.75
CA ALA A 97 9.56 15.98 -21.85
C ALA A 97 9.98 14.64 -22.50
N ILE A 98 9.31 14.25 -23.59
CA ILE A 98 9.63 13.06 -24.37
C ILE A 98 10.71 13.37 -25.42
N LEU A 99 10.81 14.63 -25.88
CA LEU A 99 11.79 15.03 -26.89
C LEU A 99 13.21 14.96 -26.32
N LEU A 100 14.08 14.22 -27.00
CA LEU A 100 15.47 14.08 -26.58
C LEU A 100 16.24 15.37 -26.88
N SER A 101 16.79 16.02 -25.85
CA SER A 101 17.63 17.21 -26.07
C SER A 101 18.90 16.83 -26.85
N GLY A 102 19.45 17.76 -27.63
CA GLY A 102 20.68 17.51 -28.41
C GLY A 102 21.86 17.06 -27.52
N GLU A 103 21.94 17.59 -26.30
CA GLU A 103 22.94 17.19 -25.30
C GLU A 103 22.69 15.78 -24.76
N ALA A 104 21.43 15.42 -24.46
CA ALA A 104 21.07 14.08 -24.00
C ALA A 104 21.31 13.02 -25.09
N ALA A 105 21.01 13.34 -26.35
CA ALA A 105 21.29 12.48 -27.50
C ALA A 105 22.80 12.24 -27.67
N ALA A 106 23.61 13.30 -27.58
CA ALA A 106 25.07 13.17 -27.64
C ALA A 106 25.63 12.33 -26.49
N ALA A 107 25.14 12.54 -25.27
CA ALA A 107 25.53 11.76 -24.09
C ALA A 107 25.17 10.27 -24.25
N LEU A 108 23.96 9.95 -24.73
CA LEU A 108 23.51 8.59 -24.98
C LEU A 108 24.36 7.90 -26.06
N HIS A 109 24.60 8.58 -27.19
CA HIS A 109 25.43 8.04 -28.27
C HIS A 109 26.87 7.74 -27.78
N MET A 110 27.46 8.64 -27.00
CA MET A 110 28.76 8.40 -26.39
C MET A 110 28.72 7.24 -25.39
N ALA A 111 27.64 7.09 -24.60
CA ALA A 111 27.48 5.98 -23.66
C ALA A 111 27.50 4.63 -24.39
N LEU A 112 26.73 4.50 -25.48
CA LEU A 112 26.67 3.31 -26.33
C LEU A 112 28.05 2.98 -26.92
N LYS A 113 28.73 3.98 -27.51
CA LYS A 113 30.08 3.80 -28.05
C LYS A 113 31.09 3.35 -26.99
N MET A 114 31.07 3.96 -25.80
CA MET A 114 31.97 3.55 -24.71
C MET A 114 31.68 2.12 -24.23
N ASN A 115 30.41 1.69 -24.29
CA ASN A 115 30.02 0.33 -23.94
C ASN A 115 30.55 -0.68 -24.98
N GLU A 116 30.42 -0.38 -26.27
CA GLU A 116 30.98 -1.20 -27.37
C GLU A 116 32.51 -1.31 -27.28
N GLU A 117 33.19 -0.23 -26.86
CA GLU A 117 34.63 -0.22 -26.60
C GLU A 117 35.04 -0.96 -25.30
N GLY A 118 34.08 -1.57 -24.57
CA GLY A 118 34.33 -2.28 -23.31
C GLY A 118 34.66 -1.37 -22.11
N LYS A 119 34.45 -0.06 -22.22
CA LYS A 119 34.76 0.93 -21.17
C LYS A 119 33.55 1.14 -20.25
N SER A 120 33.09 0.09 -19.58
CA SER A 120 31.85 0.07 -18.80
C SER A 120 31.74 1.18 -17.75
N GLY A 121 32.84 1.53 -17.07
CA GLY A 121 32.83 2.61 -16.07
C GLY A 121 32.58 4.01 -16.65
N LYS A 122 33.02 4.27 -17.89
CA LYS A 122 32.72 5.53 -18.60
C LYS A 122 31.30 5.51 -19.16
N ALA A 123 30.88 4.37 -19.73
CA ALA A 123 29.53 4.18 -20.23
C ALA A 123 28.48 4.44 -19.13
N LEU A 124 28.67 3.87 -17.93
CA LEU A 124 27.77 4.07 -16.79
C LEU A 124 27.58 5.56 -16.45
N LYS A 125 28.68 6.33 -16.36
CA LYS A 125 28.60 7.78 -16.07
C LYS A 125 27.85 8.55 -17.15
N LEU A 126 28.04 8.18 -18.42
CA LEU A 126 27.36 8.81 -19.55
C LEU A 126 25.88 8.47 -19.60
N PHE A 127 25.49 7.21 -19.32
CA PHE A 127 24.08 6.83 -19.18
C PHE A 127 23.40 7.59 -18.04
N GLN A 128 24.05 7.69 -16.88
CA GLN A 128 23.54 8.48 -15.75
C GLN A 128 23.39 9.96 -16.12
N GLN A 129 24.32 10.52 -16.89
CA GLN A 129 24.21 11.89 -17.38
C GLN A 129 23.05 12.07 -18.36
N ALA A 130 22.89 11.16 -19.33
CA ALA A 130 21.78 11.18 -20.28
C ALA A 130 20.42 11.10 -19.54
N MET A 131 20.31 10.24 -18.52
CA MET A 131 19.10 10.14 -17.69
C MET A 131 18.85 11.39 -16.86
N LYS A 132 19.88 12.10 -16.38
CA LYS A 132 19.71 13.38 -15.70
C LYS A 132 19.18 14.48 -16.63
N LEU A 133 19.65 14.49 -17.88
CA LEU A 133 19.23 15.46 -18.89
C LEU A 133 17.83 15.18 -19.45
N SER A 134 17.46 13.91 -19.60
CA SER A 134 16.15 13.49 -20.12
C SER A 134 15.60 12.28 -19.35
N PRO A 135 15.09 12.50 -18.11
CA PRO A 135 14.70 11.41 -17.19
C PRO A 135 13.46 10.60 -17.62
N ASN A 136 12.66 11.16 -18.52
CA ASN A 136 11.43 10.56 -19.02
C ASN A 136 11.55 10.04 -20.47
N ASN A 137 12.70 10.23 -21.14
CA ASN A 137 12.84 9.78 -22.51
C ASN A 137 12.93 8.24 -22.59
N PRO A 138 12.04 7.57 -23.35
CA PRO A 138 12.01 6.10 -23.44
C PRO A 138 13.29 5.46 -23.99
N ASP A 139 13.95 6.07 -24.98
CA ASP A 139 15.17 5.52 -25.60
C ASP A 139 16.36 5.51 -24.63
N VAL A 140 16.52 6.59 -23.87
CA VAL A 140 17.55 6.70 -22.82
C VAL A 140 17.32 5.64 -21.75
N LEU A 141 16.08 5.52 -21.27
CA LEU A 141 15.71 4.55 -20.23
C LEU A 141 15.92 3.10 -20.72
N ASN A 142 15.46 2.76 -21.92
CA ASN A 142 15.64 1.43 -22.49
C ASN A 142 17.12 1.09 -22.70
N SER A 143 17.89 1.99 -23.31
CA SER A 143 19.31 1.74 -23.61
C SER A 143 20.14 1.61 -22.32
N TYR A 144 19.80 2.40 -21.29
CA TYR A 144 20.43 2.25 -19.98
C TYR A 144 20.02 0.94 -19.30
N GLY A 145 18.76 0.51 -19.44
CA GLY A 145 18.30 -0.80 -18.98
C GLY A 145 19.08 -1.95 -19.61
N GLU A 146 19.28 -1.91 -20.94
CA GLU A 146 20.07 -2.93 -21.67
C GLU A 146 21.52 -3.02 -21.17
N PHE A 147 22.13 -1.87 -20.86
CA PHE A 147 23.46 -1.83 -20.25
C PHE A 147 23.48 -2.49 -18.86
N LEU A 148 22.47 -2.25 -18.03
CA LEU A 148 22.40 -2.76 -16.65
C LEU A 148 21.97 -4.22 -16.55
N GLU A 149 21.35 -4.79 -17.57
CA GLU A 149 20.62 -6.05 -17.45
C GLU A 149 21.46 -7.22 -16.91
N HIS A 150 22.72 -7.30 -17.33
CA HIS A 150 23.62 -8.40 -16.96
C HIS A 150 24.01 -8.39 -15.48
N GLU A 151 24.19 -7.20 -14.88
CA GLU A 151 24.64 -7.06 -13.50
C GLU A 151 23.48 -6.77 -12.53
N LYS A 152 22.46 -6.06 -13.02
CA LYS A 152 21.41 -5.45 -12.20
C LYS A 152 20.04 -5.59 -12.85
N LEU A 153 19.61 -6.84 -13.00
CA LEU A 153 18.35 -7.21 -13.67
C LEU A 153 17.12 -6.45 -13.14
N VAL A 154 17.02 -6.25 -11.82
CA VAL A 154 15.87 -5.53 -11.22
C VAL A 154 15.88 -4.05 -11.57
N GLU A 155 17.05 -3.40 -11.58
CA GLU A 155 17.17 -1.99 -12.00
C GLU A 155 16.85 -1.84 -13.49
N ALA A 156 17.33 -2.77 -14.33
CA ALA A 156 17.02 -2.79 -15.77
C ALA A 156 15.52 -2.93 -16.05
N GLU A 157 14.83 -3.85 -15.36
CA GLU A 157 13.39 -4.07 -15.54
C GLU A 157 12.55 -2.87 -15.09
N ASN A 158 12.96 -2.19 -14.00
CA ASN A 158 12.34 -0.93 -13.59
C ASN A 158 12.48 0.15 -14.69
N LEU A 159 13.65 0.24 -15.34
CA LEU A 159 13.88 1.19 -16.44
C LEU A 159 13.02 0.87 -17.67
N TYR A 160 12.87 -0.40 -18.05
CA TYR A 160 11.96 -0.80 -19.12
C TYR A 160 10.50 -0.47 -18.80
N THR A 161 10.09 -0.67 -17.54
CA THR A 161 8.74 -0.32 -17.09
C THR A 161 8.53 1.19 -17.14
N ARG A 162 9.50 1.99 -16.70
CA ARG A 162 9.45 3.46 -16.81
C ARG A 162 9.39 3.93 -18.26
N ALA A 163 10.14 3.30 -19.17
CA ALA A 163 10.07 3.61 -20.60
C ALA A 163 8.65 3.38 -21.15
N LEU A 164 8.00 2.27 -20.77
CA LEU A 164 6.65 1.91 -21.20
C LEU A 164 5.53 2.73 -20.54
N ILE A 165 5.77 3.28 -19.34
CA ILE A 165 4.87 4.25 -18.72
C ILE A 165 4.81 5.53 -19.57
N ASN A 166 5.96 5.97 -20.09
CA ASN A 166 6.07 7.20 -20.89
C ASN A 166 5.68 6.98 -22.36
N ASP A 167 6.06 5.84 -22.95
CA ASP A 167 5.66 5.41 -24.29
C ASP A 167 5.25 3.92 -24.29
N PRO A 168 3.95 3.62 -24.17
CA PRO A 168 3.43 2.25 -24.18
C PRO A 168 3.69 1.48 -25.48
N SER A 169 3.98 2.19 -26.58
CA SER A 169 4.20 1.61 -27.91
C SER A 169 5.67 1.31 -28.21
N HIS A 170 6.58 1.62 -27.27
CA HIS A 170 8.01 1.49 -27.47
C HIS A 170 8.46 0.02 -27.60
N GLY A 171 8.65 -0.44 -28.83
CA GLY A 171 8.85 -1.86 -29.16
C GLY A 171 10.04 -2.56 -28.46
N ARG A 172 11.21 -1.90 -28.37
CA ARG A 172 12.40 -2.49 -27.70
C ARG A 172 12.15 -2.73 -26.20
N ALA A 173 11.67 -1.69 -25.51
CA ALA A 173 11.30 -1.76 -24.09
C ALA A 173 10.23 -2.84 -23.82
N LEU A 174 9.24 -3.00 -24.72
CA LEU A 174 8.23 -4.05 -24.60
C LEU A 174 8.87 -5.45 -24.65
N ALA A 175 9.70 -5.72 -25.65
CA ALA A 175 10.39 -7.00 -25.80
C ALA A 175 11.33 -7.30 -24.63
N ASN A 176 12.10 -6.30 -24.19
CA ASN A 176 12.99 -6.42 -23.03
C ASN A 176 12.21 -6.71 -21.74
N ARG A 177 11.10 -5.99 -21.50
CA ARG A 177 10.23 -6.24 -20.34
C ARG A 177 9.58 -7.62 -20.38
N GLN A 178 9.07 -8.07 -21.52
CA GLN A 178 8.47 -9.42 -21.65
C GLN A 178 9.44 -10.52 -21.22
N ARG A 179 10.73 -10.38 -21.55
CA ARG A 179 11.78 -11.33 -21.18
C ARG A 179 12.23 -11.20 -19.71
N THR A 180 12.29 -9.98 -19.17
CA THR A 180 12.86 -9.70 -17.84
C THR A 180 11.84 -9.79 -16.71
N PHE A 181 10.58 -9.41 -16.95
CA PHE A 181 9.54 -9.33 -15.94
C PHE A 181 9.31 -10.66 -15.18
N PRO A 182 9.18 -11.84 -15.83
CA PRO A 182 9.00 -13.09 -15.10
C PRO A 182 10.19 -13.44 -14.19
N LYS A 183 11.41 -13.10 -14.63
CA LYS A 183 12.63 -13.33 -13.84
C LYS A 183 12.65 -12.44 -12.60
N VAL A 184 12.32 -11.16 -12.76
CA VAL A 184 12.25 -10.21 -11.63
C VAL A 184 11.11 -10.56 -10.68
N GLN A 185 9.96 -11.00 -11.19
CA GLN A 185 8.86 -11.49 -10.37
C GLN A 185 9.29 -12.68 -9.50
N LYS A 186 10.05 -13.63 -10.06
CA LYS A 186 10.61 -14.74 -9.30
C LYS A 186 11.58 -14.28 -8.22
N LEU A 187 12.47 -13.33 -8.52
CA LEU A 187 13.39 -12.73 -7.53
C LEU A 187 12.64 -12.06 -6.38
N ASP A 188 11.55 -11.34 -6.68
CA ASP A 188 10.72 -10.68 -5.67
C ASP A 188 10.02 -11.71 -4.76
N GLN A 189 9.48 -12.79 -5.34
CA GLN A 189 8.89 -13.89 -4.57
C GLN A 189 9.92 -14.58 -3.66
N ASP A 190 11.11 -14.86 -4.17
CA ASP A 190 12.18 -15.50 -3.41
C ASP A 190 12.68 -14.60 -2.27
N MET A 191 12.71 -13.28 -2.47
CA MET A 191 12.99 -12.31 -1.42
C MET A 191 11.94 -12.35 -0.31
N LEU A 192 10.64 -12.32 -0.64
CA LEU A 192 9.57 -12.38 0.34
C LEU A 192 9.58 -13.71 1.11
N ALA A 193 9.77 -14.84 0.43
CA ALA A 193 9.88 -16.16 1.06
C ALA A 193 11.06 -16.25 2.04
N ARG A 194 12.21 -15.66 1.69
CA ARG A 194 13.38 -15.57 2.57
C ARG A 194 13.08 -14.74 3.82
N ILE A 195 12.38 -13.62 3.66
CA ILE A 195 11.97 -12.75 4.75
C ILE A 195 10.99 -13.48 5.70
N ASP A 196 10.02 -14.20 5.15
CA ASP A 196 9.11 -15.03 5.93
C ASP A 196 9.85 -16.08 6.77
N ASN A 197 10.86 -16.75 6.19
CA ASN A 197 11.69 -17.69 6.95
C ASN A 197 12.38 -17.02 8.14
N LYS A 198 12.96 -15.82 7.94
CA LYS A 198 13.57 -15.05 9.03
C LYS A 198 12.53 -14.64 10.09
N ARG A 199 11.33 -14.23 9.69
CA ARG A 199 10.22 -13.93 10.61
C ARG A 199 9.87 -15.15 11.45
N TYR A 200 9.70 -16.33 10.84
CA TYR A 200 9.40 -17.56 11.58
C TYR A 200 10.51 -17.94 12.57
N ARG A 201 11.78 -17.74 12.19
CA ARG A 201 12.91 -17.95 13.10
C ARG A 201 12.86 -17.03 14.31
N LEU A 202 12.55 -15.74 14.10
CA LEU A 202 12.41 -14.77 15.19
C LEU A 202 11.23 -15.13 16.10
N TYR A 203 10.11 -15.53 15.51
CA TYR A 203 8.90 -15.94 16.25
C TYR A 203 9.14 -17.15 17.18
N ASN A 204 10.08 -18.03 16.83
CA ASN A 204 10.42 -19.20 17.65
C ASN A 204 11.33 -18.86 18.85
N ILE A 205 11.78 -17.61 18.99
CA ILE A 205 12.59 -17.18 20.12
C ILE A 205 11.65 -16.85 21.29
N PRO A 206 11.86 -17.41 22.49
CA PRO A 206 11.01 -17.12 23.66
C PRO A 206 10.96 -15.62 23.98
N GLU A 207 9.77 -15.12 24.34
CA GLU A 207 9.55 -13.70 24.67
C GLU A 207 10.33 -13.27 25.94
N GLU A 208 10.66 -14.22 26.81
CA GLU A 208 11.46 -14.01 28.03
C GLU A 208 12.96 -13.87 27.74
N ASN A 209 13.38 -14.02 26.48
CA ASN A 209 14.78 -13.85 26.11
C ASN A 209 15.21 -12.40 26.36
N ALA A 210 16.11 -12.20 27.34
CA ALA A 210 16.60 -10.88 27.74
C ALA A 210 17.28 -10.10 26.59
N ALA A 211 17.94 -10.78 25.66
CA ALA A 211 18.55 -10.15 24.50
C ALA A 211 17.50 -9.65 23.50
N LEU A 212 16.43 -10.43 23.30
CA LEU A 212 15.27 -10.02 22.48
C LEU A 212 14.59 -8.79 23.09
N GLN A 213 14.29 -8.82 24.39
CA GLN A 213 13.68 -7.70 25.10
C GLN A 213 14.53 -6.42 25.02
N ARG A 214 15.85 -6.56 25.17
CA ARG A 214 16.79 -5.44 24.99
C ARG A 214 16.75 -4.91 23.56
N ALA A 215 16.80 -5.79 22.55
CA ALA A 215 16.74 -5.39 21.14
C ALA A 215 15.42 -4.66 20.83
N MET A 216 14.28 -5.15 21.33
CA MET A 216 12.97 -4.50 21.20
C MET A 216 12.96 -3.10 21.83
N LYS A 217 13.50 -2.95 23.04
CA LYS A 217 13.59 -1.65 23.71
C LYS A 217 14.47 -0.67 22.93
N GLU A 218 15.61 -1.13 22.40
CA GLU A 218 16.51 -0.30 21.60
C GLU A 218 15.86 0.11 20.26
N ALA A 219 15.21 -0.83 19.58
CA ALA A 219 14.49 -0.59 18.33
C ALA A 219 13.36 0.45 18.49
N TYR A 220 12.71 0.50 19.67
CA TYR A 220 11.70 1.51 19.98
C TYR A 220 12.25 2.94 19.87
N TYR A 221 13.38 3.23 20.52
CA TYR A 221 14.00 4.57 20.45
C TYR A 221 14.59 4.86 19.07
N GLN A 222 15.16 3.85 18.42
CA GLN A 222 15.67 3.99 17.05
C GLN A 222 14.56 4.36 16.07
N HIS A 223 13.39 3.70 16.18
CA HIS A 223 12.24 4.03 15.35
C HIS A 223 11.82 5.48 15.55
N ILE A 224 11.72 5.93 16.81
CA ILE A 224 11.36 7.31 17.15
C ILE A 224 12.33 8.31 16.52
N HIS A 225 13.62 8.12 16.75
CA HIS A 225 14.66 8.99 16.21
C HIS A 225 14.64 9.03 14.67
N HIS A 226 14.61 7.87 14.00
CA HIS A 226 14.72 7.83 12.55
C HIS A 226 13.48 8.43 11.87
N THR A 227 12.28 8.16 12.37
CA THR A 227 11.06 8.66 11.74
C THR A 227 10.87 10.17 11.92
N THR A 228 11.34 10.77 13.03
CA THR A 228 11.33 12.24 13.18
C THR A 228 12.49 12.89 12.42
N ALA A 229 13.68 12.28 12.41
CA ALA A 229 14.84 12.80 11.68
C ALA A 229 14.64 12.81 10.16
N ILE A 230 13.87 11.86 9.60
CA ILE A 230 13.45 11.88 8.19
C ILE A 230 12.67 13.16 7.85
N GLU A 231 11.88 13.67 8.79
CA GLU A 231 11.10 14.92 8.62
C GLU A 231 11.92 16.18 8.94
N GLY A 232 13.17 16.03 9.41
CA GLY A 232 14.09 17.15 9.65
C GLY A 232 14.34 17.47 11.13
N ASN A 233 13.83 16.67 12.07
CA ASN A 233 14.18 16.80 13.48
C ASN A 233 15.69 16.58 13.69
N THR A 234 16.33 17.47 14.45
CA THR A 234 17.79 17.55 14.59
C THR A 234 18.31 16.88 15.87
N MET A 235 17.43 16.27 16.68
CA MET A 235 17.84 15.58 17.90
C MET A 235 18.51 14.25 17.58
N THR A 236 19.62 13.96 18.26
CA THR A 236 20.32 12.68 18.13
C THR A 236 19.52 11.56 18.79
N LEU A 237 19.87 10.30 18.49
CA LEU A 237 19.27 9.13 19.14
C LEU A 237 19.36 9.20 20.67
N SER A 238 20.50 9.63 21.22
CA SER A 238 20.68 9.75 22.68
C SER A 238 19.79 10.84 23.29
N MET A 239 19.64 11.97 22.59
CA MET A 239 18.73 13.04 23.01
C MET A 239 17.27 12.58 22.95
N ALA A 240 16.86 11.94 21.85
CA ALA A 240 15.50 11.42 21.70
C ALA A 240 15.17 10.37 22.78
N ARG A 241 16.12 9.47 23.08
CA ARG A 241 15.99 8.52 24.19
C ARG A 241 15.80 9.22 25.53
N ALA A 242 16.63 10.22 25.83
CA ALA A 242 16.53 10.97 27.08
C ALA A 242 15.14 11.63 27.22
N VAL A 243 14.63 12.27 26.17
CA VAL A 243 13.28 12.87 26.17
C VAL A 243 12.20 11.82 26.47
N VAL A 244 12.29 10.64 25.87
CA VAL A 244 11.28 9.59 26.07
C VAL A 244 11.38 8.98 27.48
N GLU A 245 12.59 8.68 27.96
CA GLU A 245 12.81 8.00 29.25
C GLU A 245 12.62 8.91 30.46
N THR A 246 13.22 10.12 30.44
CA THR A 246 13.23 11.00 31.62
C THR A 246 12.14 12.07 31.57
N LYS A 247 11.52 12.28 30.39
CA LYS A 247 10.58 13.39 30.14
C LYS A 247 11.18 14.77 30.42
N MET A 248 12.52 14.88 30.43
CA MET A 248 13.23 16.15 30.61
C MET A 248 13.51 16.81 29.27
N ALA A 249 13.47 18.15 29.25
CA ALA A 249 13.85 18.93 28.09
C ALA A 249 15.38 18.96 27.91
N ILE A 250 15.82 18.91 26.66
CA ILE A 250 17.20 19.06 26.23
C ILE A 250 17.46 20.53 25.91
N HIS A 251 18.41 21.12 26.63
CA HIS A 251 18.79 22.51 26.46
C HIS A 251 19.27 22.79 25.02
N GLY A 252 18.83 23.92 24.46
CA GLY A 252 19.24 24.38 23.11
C GLY A 252 18.54 23.68 21.94
N LYS A 253 17.53 22.84 22.20
CA LYS A 253 16.68 22.22 21.17
C LYS A 253 15.28 22.81 21.17
N SER A 254 14.61 22.78 20.02
CA SER A 254 13.29 23.39 19.87
C SER A 254 12.24 22.62 20.69
N ILE A 255 11.30 23.33 21.30
CA ILE A 255 10.15 22.71 21.98
C ILE A 255 9.33 21.87 20.98
N LEU A 256 9.23 22.33 19.73
CA LEU A 256 8.54 21.58 18.69
C LEU A 256 9.18 20.21 18.48
N GLU A 257 10.52 20.15 18.37
CA GLU A 257 11.25 18.88 18.19
C GLU A 257 11.02 17.90 19.36
N HIS A 258 10.91 18.40 20.59
CA HIS A 258 10.55 17.57 21.75
C HIS A 258 9.12 17.05 21.63
N ASN A 259 8.18 17.92 21.28
CA ASN A 259 6.78 17.58 21.15
C ASN A 259 6.53 16.56 20.04
N GLU A 260 7.29 16.59 18.95
CA GLU A 260 7.23 15.57 17.90
C GLU A 260 7.68 14.19 18.41
N ILE A 261 8.75 14.14 19.20
CA ILE A 261 9.25 12.90 19.81
C ILE A 261 8.23 12.35 20.80
N LEU A 262 7.64 13.21 21.64
CA LEU A 262 6.61 12.82 22.60
C LEU A 262 5.31 12.35 21.93
N GLY A 263 4.85 13.05 20.88
CA GLY A 263 3.65 12.64 20.13
C GLY A 263 3.82 11.29 19.44
N LEU A 264 5.02 11.01 18.95
CA LEU A 264 5.33 9.72 18.37
C LEU A 264 5.44 8.60 19.41
N ASP A 265 6.04 8.87 20.58
CA ASP A 265 6.06 7.95 21.74
C ASP A 265 4.62 7.57 22.14
N GLU A 266 3.72 8.55 22.27
CA GLU A 266 2.31 8.32 22.59
C GLU A 266 1.59 7.53 21.49
N ALA A 267 1.87 7.81 20.21
CA ALA A 267 1.28 7.08 19.09
C ALA A 267 1.72 5.61 19.06
N LEU A 268 3.00 5.32 19.30
CA LEU A 268 3.52 3.95 19.37
C LEU A 268 2.94 3.16 20.56
N LYS A 269 2.86 3.78 21.74
CA LYS A 269 2.18 3.17 22.89
C LYS A 269 0.73 2.81 22.58
N TYR A 270 0.01 3.72 21.94
CA TYR A 270 -1.37 3.47 21.53
C TYR A 270 -1.48 2.29 20.56
N ILE A 271 -0.60 2.22 19.56
CA ILE A 271 -0.53 1.10 18.61
C ILE A 271 -0.29 -0.22 19.35
N ASN A 272 0.76 -0.27 20.18
CA ASN A 272 1.17 -1.49 20.88
C ASN A 272 0.10 -2.00 21.86
N THR A 273 -0.54 -1.11 22.61
CA THR A 273 -1.50 -1.47 23.64
C THR A 273 -2.90 -1.71 23.09
N THR A 274 -3.33 -0.94 22.07
CA THR A 274 -4.74 -0.95 21.62
C THR A 274 -4.92 -1.64 20.27
N LEU A 275 -4.10 -1.29 19.27
CA LEU A 275 -4.40 -1.63 17.87
C LEU A 275 -3.79 -2.97 17.43
N VAL A 276 -2.64 -3.35 17.98
CA VAL A 276 -1.97 -4.61 17.61
C VAL A 276 -2.79 -5.83 18.07
N GLN A 277 -3.40 -5.76 19.26
CA GLN A 277 -4.20 -6.83 19.82
C GLN A 277 -5.66 -6.84 19.32
N GLU A 278 -6.09 -5.78 18.64
CA GLU A 278 -7.43 -5.68 18.09
C GLU A 278 -7.66 -6.79 17.05
N LYS A 279 -8.86 -7.36 16.98
CA LYS A 279 -9.23 -8.38 15.96
C LYS A 279 -9.94 -7.78 14.75
N CYS A 280 -10.44 -6.55 14.87
CA CYS A 280 -11.15 -5.83 13.81
C CYS A 280 -10.20 -5.43 12.67
N SER A 281 -10.74 -5.15 11.48
CA SER A 281 -9.96 -4.58 10.39
C SER A 281 -9.41 -3.20 10.75
N ILE A 282 -8.26 -2.84 10.17
CA ILE A 282 -7.72 -1.48 10.30
C ILE A 282 -8.61 -0.54 9.50
N THR A 283 -9.02 0.56 10.12
CA THR A 283 -9.91 1.58 9.54
C THR A 283 -9.23 2.94 9.50
N VAL A 284 -9.79 3.86 8.72
CA VAL A 284 -9.38 5.27 8.68
C VAL A 284 -9.56 5.95 10.05
N LYS A 285 -10.52 5.50 10.87
CA LYS A 285 -10.64 5.98 12.25
C LYS A 285 -9.37 5.68 13.05
N ASN A 286 -8.77 4.49 12.89
CA ASN A 286 -7.51 4.18 13.53
C ASN A 286 -6.38 5.10 13.03
N VAL A 287 -6.35 5.42 11.72
CA VAL A 287 -5.38 6.36 11.14
C VAL A 287 -5.52 7.76 11.74
N ILE A 288 -6.75 8.25 11.89
CA ILE A 288 -7.04 9.54 12.52
C ILE A 288 -6.59 9.55 13.99
N GLU A 289 -6.83 8.47 14.75
CA GLU A 289 -6.40 8.35 16.14
C GLU A 289 -4.87 8.26 16.32
N ILE A 290 -4.19 7.62 15.36
CA ILE A 290 -2.72 7.64 15.29
C ILE A 290 -2.26 9.08 15.04
N HIS A 291 -2.80 9.74 14.01
CA HIS A 291 -2.43 11.11 13.66
C HIS A 291 -2.67 12.10 14.82
N ARG A 292 -3.79 11.95 15.54
CA ARG A 292 -4.13 12.75 16.73
C ARG A 292 -3.03 12.69 17.80
N ARG A 293 -2.39 11.54 17.99
CA ARG A 293 -1.28 11.39 18.94
C ARG A 293 0.03 11.92 18.37
N VAL A 294 0.32 11.62 17.10
CA VAL A 294 1.52 12.10 16.40
C VAL A 294 1.65 13.62 16.48
N LEU A 295 0.58 14.37 16.17
CA LEU A 295 0.61 15.84 16.23
C LEU A 295 0.07 16.43 17.53
N GLY A 296 -0.48 15.64 18.46
CA GLY A 296 -1.21 16.15 19.63
C GLY A 296 -0.40 17.12 20.50
N HIS A 297 0.91 16.90 20.63
CA HIS A 297 1.79 17.81 21.37
C HIS A 297 2.31 18.99 20.53
N ALA A 298 2.45 18.81 19.22
CA ALA A 298 3.04 19.80 18.32
C ALA A 298 2.00 20.80 17.81
N HIS A 299 0.88 20.30 17.29
CA HIS A 299 -0.20 21.06 16.66
C HIS A 299 -1.58 20.51 17.11
N PRO A 300 -1.99 20.73 18.37
CA PRO A 300 -3.19 20.11 18.96
C PRO A 300 -4.51 20.44 18.24
N LEU A 301 -4.59 21.61 17.59
CA LEU A 301 -5.80 22.04 16.87
C LEU A 301 -6.00 21.26 15.57
N GLU A 302 -4.92 20.85 14.91
CA GLU A 302 -4.95 20.11 13.62
C GLU A 302 -4.86 18.59 13.83
N ALA A 303 -4.49 18.17 15.04
CA ALA A 303 -4.28 16.77 15.38
C ALA A 303 -5.55 15.93 15.16
N GLY A 304 -5.46 14.97 14.24
CA GLY A 304 -6.57 14.11 13.85
C GLY A 304 -7.68 14.80 13.05
N GLN A 305 -7.41 15.93 12.39
CA GLN A 305 -8.33 16.61 11.49
C GLN A 305 -7.78 16.62 10.06
N PHE A 306 -8.65 16.42 9.06
CA PHE A 306 -8.24 16.56 7.66
C PHE A 306 -7.94 18.01 7.33
N ARG A 307 -6.99 18.20 6.41
CA ARG A 307 -6.63 19.54 5.94
C ARG A 307 -7.78 20.20 5.20
N ASN A 308 -7.88 21.51 5.34
CA ASN A 308 -8.82 22.38 4.64
C ASN A 308 -8.14 23.22 3.54
N THR A 309 -6.81 23.17 3.43
CA THR A 309 -6.01 23.91 2.45
C THR A 309 -5.24 22.97 1.54
N GLN A 310 -4.94 23.44 0.32
CA GLN A 310 -4.11 22.69 -0.61
C GLN A 310 -2.63 22.79 -0.20
N VAL A 311 -1.90 21.68 -0.34
CA VAL A 311 -0.48 21.57 0.00
C VAL A 311 0.32 21.03 -1.19
N PHE A 312 1.63 21.22 -1.17
CA PHE A 312 2.54 20.77 -2.22
C PHE A 312 3.67 19.97 -1.61
N VAL A 313 3.90 18.75 -2.11
CA VAL A 313 4.84 17.79 -1.50
C VAL A 313 5.91 17.42 -2.52
N GLY A 314 6.98 18.22 -2.56
CA GLY A 314 7.96 18.15 -3.64
C GLY A 314 7.29 18.40 -4.99
N ASN A 315 7.35 17.42 -5.89
CA ASN A 315 6.72 17.48 -7.22
C ASN A 315 5.30 16.87 -7.25
N HIS A 316 4.77 16.42 -6.11
CA HIS A 316 3.43 15.84 -6.01
C HIS A 316 2.42 16.90 -5.57
N VAL A 317 1.28 16.93 -6.27
CA VAL A 317 0.11 17.72 -5.90
C VAL A 317 -0.97 16.75 -5.41
N PRO A 318 -1.19 16.64 -4.09
CA PRO A 318 -2.23 15.78 -3.55
C PRO A 318 -3.64 16.22 -3.99
N PRO A 319 -4.65 15.35 -3.79
CA PRO A 319 -6.06 15.69 -4.01
C PRO A 319 -6.48 17.06 -3.45
N HIS A 320 -7.47 17.71 -4.03
CA HIS A 320 -7.99 18.95 -3.44
C HIS A 320 -8.61 18.66 -2.06
N PRO A 321 -8.55 19.57 -1.06
CA PRO A 321 -9.13 19.36 0.27
C PRO A 321 -10.58 18.84 0.27
N THR A 322 -11.40 19.32 -0.67
CA THR A 322 -12.80 18.89 -0.83
C THR A 322 -12.96 17.43 -1.23
N ASP A 323 -11.93 16.83 -1.83
CA ASP A 323 -11.92 15.42 -2.22
C ASP A 323 -11.30 14.51 -1.17
N VAL A 324 -10.57 15.05 -0.18
CA VAL A 324 -9.80 14.26 0.80
C VAL A 324 -10.69 13.24 1.50
N GLU A 325 -11.87 13.65 1.96
CA GLU A 325 -12.80 12.75 2.66
C GLU A 325 -13.26 11.59 1.75
N ARG A 326 -13.56 11.87 0.48
CA ARG A 326 -13.91 10.84 -0.50
C ARG A 326 -12.76 9.84 -0.68
N PHE A 327 -11.54 10.33 -0.90
CA PHE A 327 -10.36 9.47 -1.07
C PHE A 327 -10.05 8.65 0.18
N MET A 328 -10.26 9.22 1.37
CA MET A 328 -10.09 8.49 2.63
C MET A 328 -11.17 7.42 2.80
N ASN A 329 -12.42 7.65 2.37
CA ASN A 329 -13.46 6.62 2.39
C ASN A 329 -13.17 5.48 1.39
N GLU A 330 -12.63 5.80 0.21
CA GLU A 330 -12.14 4.80 -0.74
C GLU A 330 -10.95 4.01 -0.18
N PHE A 331 -10.06 4.69 0.55
CA PHE A 331 -8.94 4.06 1.25
C PHE A 331 -9.42 3.12 2.37
N ASP A 332 -10.42 3.52 3.16
CA ASP A 332 -11.04 2.69 4.20
C ASP A 332 -11.66 1.43 3.61
N SER A 333 -12.40 1.59 2.52
CA SER A 333 -13.01 0.48 1.78
C SER A 333 -11.95 -0.49 1.24
N TRP A 334 -10.82 0.04 0.76
CA TRP A 334 -9.70 -0.77 0.30
C TRP A 334 -9.01 -1.52 1.44
N LEU A 335 -8.76 -0.87 2.59
CA LEU A 335 -8.16 -1.48 3.79
C LEU A 335 -9.00 -2.67 4.30
N SER A 336 -10.32 -2.63 4.09
CA SER A 336 -11.23 -3.70 4.49
C SER A 336 -11.55 -4.71 3.39
N SER A 337 -10.98 -4.53 2.18
CA SER A 337 -11.33 -5.36 1.02
C SER A 337 -10.82 -6.81 1.14
N PRO A 338 -11.52 -7.82 0.59
CA PRO A 338 -11.01 -9.19 0.58
C PRO A 338 -9.71 -9.35 -0.22
N THR A 339 -9.48 -8.50 -1.22
CA THR A 339 -8.31 -8.54 -2.09
C THR A 339 -7.01 -8.37 -1.33
N ILE A 340 -6.97 -7.48 -0.32
CA ILE A 340 -5.76 -7.24 0.47
C ILE A 340 -5.36 -8.46 1.32
N ARG A 341 -6.31 -9.37 1.65
CA ARG A 341 -6.02 -10.58 2.43
C ARG A 341 -5.14 -11.59 1.69
N ASN A 342 -5.08 -11.47 0.36
CA ASN A 342 -4.26 -12.33 -0.50
C ASN A 342 -2.87 -11.74 -0.79
N LEU A 343 -2.62 -10.50 -0.37
CA LEU A 343 -1.31 -9.86 -0.53
C LEU A 343 -0.35 -10.33 0.56
N HIS A 344 0.93 -10.36 0.24
CA HIS A 344 1.94 -10.57 1.27
C HIS A 344 1.92 -9.38 2.26
N PRO A 345 2.09 -9.57 3.59
CA PRO A 345 1.98 -8.50 4.57
C PRO A 345 2.86 -7.27 4.29
N ILE A 346 4.07 -7.48 3.76
CA ILE A 346 4.98 -6.41 3.34
C ILE A 346 4.41 -5.60 2.17
N GLU A 347 3.80 -6.27 1.18
CA GLU A 347 3.16 -5.59 0.05
C GLU A 347 1.98 -4.77 0.55
N PHE A 348 1.13 -5.35 1.40
CA PHE A 348 -0.01 -4.64 1.98
C PHE A 348 0.44 -3.41 2.78
N ALA A 349 1.44 -3.55 3.64
CA ALA A 349 1.98 -2.45 4.44
C ALA A 349 2.59 -1.33 3.58
N ALA A 350 3.36 -1.69 2.56
CA ALA A 350 3.96 -0.73 1.62
C ALA A 350 2.87 0.01 0.80
N LEU A 351 1.85 -0.70 0.32
CA LEU A 351 0.75 -0.09 -0.43
C LEU A 351 -0.11 0.82 0.45
N ALA A 352 -0.40 0.42 1.69
CA ALA A 352 -1.16 1.24 2.63
C ALA A 352 -0.40 2.52 2.98
N HIS A 353 0.91 2.40 3.22
CA HIS A 353 1.81 3.54 3.41
C HIS A 353 1.75 4.49 2.21
N TYR A 354 2.01 3.97 1.00
CA TYR A 354 2.04 4.77 -0.22
C TYR A 354 0.71 5.50 -0.46
N ARG A 355 -0.42 4.79 -0.35
CA ARG A 355 -1.76 5.38 -0.54
C ARG A 355 -2.03 6.53 0.42
N LEU A 356 -1.69 6.37 1.70
CA LEU A 356 -1.91 7.44 2.68
C LEU A 356 -1.04 8.68 2.38
N VAL A 357 0.24 8.48 2.02
CA VAL A 357 1.15 9.57 1.65
C VAL A 357 0.69 10.27 0.37
N TYR A 358 0.16 9.52 -0.60
CA TYR A 358 -0.36 10.05 -1.86
C TYR A 358 -1.60 10.93 -1.64
N ILE A 359 -2.57 10.45 -0.85
CA ILE A 359 -3.79 11.22 -0.50
C ILE A 359 -3.42 12.47 0.30
N HIS A 360 -2.42 12.35 1.18
CA HIS A 360 -1.90 13.42 2.02
C HIS A 360 -3.02 14.13 2.81
N PRO A 361 -3.79 13.41 3.65
CA PRO A 361 -5.04 13.93 4.19
C PRO A 361 -4.88 15.00 5.28
N PHE A 362 -3.70 15.12 5.89
CA PHE A 362 -3.44 16.04 7.01
C PHE A 362 -2.55 17.22 6.57
N THR A 363 -2.54 18.30 7.35
CA THR A 363 -1.67 19.48 7.12
C THR A 363 -0.19 19.17 7.32
N ASP A 364 0.13 18.39 8.35
CA ASP A 364 1.46 17.85 8.66
C ASP A 364 1.29 16.41 9.22
N GLY A 365 2.37 15.69 9.49
CA GLY A 365 2.33 14.39 10.16
C GLY A 365 2.00 13.21 9.24
N ASN A 366 1.77 13.44 7.95
CA ASN A 366 1.41 12.40 6.98
C ASN A 366 2.48 11.29 6.87
N GLY A 367 3.75 11.66 6.72
CA GLY A 367 4.86 10.69 6.62
C GLY A 367 5.02 9.85 7.90
N ARG A 368 4.99 10.50 9.07
CA ARG A 368 5.05 9.84 10.39
C ARG A 368 3.88 8.87 10.58
N THR A 369 2.67 9.31 10.28
CA THR A 369 1.44 8.49 10.38
C THR A 369 1.46 7.32 9.41
N ALA A 370 1.95 7.51 8.17
CA ALA A 370 2.06 6.43 7.19
C ALA A 370 3.07 5.35 7.60
N ARG A 371 4.22 5.73 8.17
CA ARG A 371 5.20 4.78 8.70
C ARG A 371 4.68 4.02 9.93
N LEU A 372 3.89 4.68 10.77
CA LEU A 372 3.19 4.01 11.87
C LEU A 372 2.09 3.05 11.38
N LEU A 373 1.30 3.43 10.37
CA LEU A 373 0.30 2.55 9.76
C LEU A 373 0.95 1.32 9.12
N MET A 374 2.07 1.51 8.41
CA MET A 374 2.89 0.43 7.87
C MET A 374 3.30 -0.54 8.98
N ASN A 375 3.82 -0.03 10.10
CA ASN A 375 4.23 -0.85 11.23
C ASN A 375 3.06 -1.53 11.94
N LEU A 376 1.89 -0.88 12.07
CA LEU A 376 0.70 -1.54 12.59
C LEU A 376 0.33 -2.78 11.76
N ILE A 377 0.33 -2.66 10.43
CA ILE A 377 0.04 -3.78 9.53
C ILE A 377 1.07 -4.90 9.70
N LEU A 378 2.35 -4.56 9.71
CA LEU A 378 3.44 -5.52 9.85
C LEU A 378 3.42 -6.23 11.21
N MET A 379 3.19 -5.51 12.29
CA MET A 379 3.13 -6.05 13.65
C MET A 379 1.95 -7.00 13.82
N ARG A 380 0.77 -6.68 13.24
CA ARG A 380 -0.37 -7.62 13.23
C ARG A 380 -0.10 -8.89 12.41
N ALA A 381 0.88 -8.85 11.50
CA ALA A 381 1.36 -9.99 10.74
C ALA A 381 2.60 -10.68 11.36
N GLY A 382 2.95 -10.34 12.60
CA GLY A 382 4.05 -10.98 13.35
C GLY A 382 5.45 -10.48 12.99
N PHE A 383 5.57 -9.34 12.31
CA PHE A 383 6.87 -8.70 12.10
C PHE A 383 7.22 -7.76 13.26
N PRO A 384 8.52 -7.59 13.58
CA PRO A 384 8.95 -6.49 14.45
C PRO A 384 8.70 -5.13 13.77
N PRO A 385 8.64 -4.03 14.54
CA PRO A 385 8.48 -2.69 13.97
C PRO A 385 9.64 -2.37 13.03
N VAL A 386 9.33 -2.11 11.76
CA VAL A 386 10.33 -1.84 10.73
C VAL A 386 10.74 -0.38 10.79
N THR A 387 12.05 -0.14 10.71
CA THR A 387 12.61 1.21 10.75
C THR A 387 13.30 1.56 9.42
N ILE A 388 12.75 2.58 8.77
CA ILE A 388 13.41 3.27 7.65
C ILE A 388 14.44 4.21 8.26
N GLN A 389 15.72 4.01 7.95
CA GLN A 389 16.77 4.82 8.54
C GLN A 389 16.86 6.20 7.87
N VAL A 390 17.25 7.22 8.64
CA VAL A 390 17.40 8.59 8.12
C VAL A 390 18.46 8.67 7.01
N SER A 391 19.48 7.82 7.05
CA SER A 391 20.49 7.65 5.99
C SER A 391 19.88 7.24 4.65
N GLU A 392 18.72 6.59 4.66
CA GLU A 392 18.01 6.10 3.48
C GLU A 392 16.95 7.09 2.98
N ARG A 393 16.87 8.29 3.57
CA ARG A 393 15.88 9.32 3.23
C ARG A 393 15.79 9.57 1.73
N HIS A 394 16.93 9.64 1.03
CA HIS A 394 16.96 9.86 -0.42
C HIS A 394 16.28 8.72 -1.18
N ASN A 395 16.68 7.48 -0.93
CA ASN A 395 16.12 6.27 -1.56
C ASN A 395 14.63 6.10 -1.24
N TYR A 396 14.22 6.40 -0.01
CA TYR A 396 12.81 6.40 0.39
C TYR A 396 11.96 7.35 -0.47
N TYR A 397 12.40 8.60 -0.65
CA TYR A 397 11.69 9.57 -1.49
C TYR A 397 11.77 9.22 -2.99
N GLU A 398 12.88 8.67 -3.47
CA GLU A 398 13.02 8.21 -4.85
C GLU A 398 12.01 7.09 -5.17
N CYS A 399 11.88 6.10 -4.29
CA CYS A 399 10.90 5.02 -4.44
C CYS A 399 9.45 5.54 -4.43
N LEU A 400 9.13 6.57 -3.63
CA LEU A 400 7.81 7.22 -3.65
C LEU A 400 7.56 8.00 -4.96
N GLN A 401 8.60 8.60 -5.54
CA GLN A 401 8.50 9.26 -6.84
C GLN A 401 8.25 8.24 -7.96
N ASP A 402 8.93 7.10 -7.95
CA ASP A 402 8.66 6.01 -8.90
C ASP A 402 7.24 5.46 -8.76
N ALA A 403 6.74 5.35 -7.52
CA ALA A 403 5.36 4.98 -7.26
C ALA A 403 4.37 6.01 -7.85
N ASN A 404 4.64 7.31 -7.71
CA ASN A 404 3.84 8.37 -8.33
C ASN A 404 3.86 8.34 -9.86
N ARG A 405 4.96 7.88 -10.47
CA ARG A 405 5.04 7.65 -11.92
C ARG A 405 4.25 6.43 -12.38
N GLY A 406 3.90 5.52 -11.47
CA GLY A 406 3.06 4.36 -11.75
C GLY A 406 3.70 3.01 -11.43
N ASP A 407 4.96 2.96 -10.95
CA ASP A 407 5.60 1.71 -10.53
C ASP A 407 5.87 1.71 -9.02
N VAL A 408 5.02 1.00 -8.27
CA VAL A 408 5.14 0.87 -6.81
C VAL A 408 6.16 -0.19 -6.37
N ARG A 409 6.61 -1.07 -7.27
CA ARG A 409 7.44 -2.24 -6.91
C ARG A 409 8.77 -1.84 -6.28
N PRO A 410 9.48 -0.78 -6.73
CA PRO A 410 10.65 -0.27 -6.03
C PRO A 410 10.37 0.04 -4.55
N PHE A 411 9.23 0.67 -4.25
CA PHE A 411 8.85 0.97 -2.87
C PHE A 411 8.53 -0.29 -2.04
N ILE A 412 7.84 -1.28 -2.62
CA ILE A 412 7.61 -2.58 -1.96
C ILE A 412 8.94 -3.26 -1.63
N ARG A 413 9.87 -3.32 -2.59
CA ARG A 413 11.20 -3.90 -2.38
C ARG A 413 12.01 -3.13 -1.33
N PHE A 414 11.87 -1.80 -1.30
CA PHE A 414 12.49 -0.96 -0.28
C PHE A 414 12.00 -1.33 1.12
N VAL A 415 10.69 -1.39 1.33
CA VAL A 415 10.10 -1.82 2.62
C VAL A 415 10.52 -3.25 2.96
N ALA A 416 10.56 -4.16 1.98
CA ALA A 416 11.03 -5.53 2.17
C ALA A 416 12.49 -5.59 2.66
N LYS A 417 13.38 -4.79 2.07
CA LYS A 417 14.79 -4.67 2.51
C LYS A 417 14.90 -4.10 3.93
N CYS A 418 14.10 -3.09 4.26
CA CYS A 418 14.05 -2.56 5.63
C CYS A 418 13.58 -3.64 6.62
N ALA A 419 12.52 -4.39 6.28
CA ALA A 419 12.01 -5.48 7.11
C ALA A 419 13.03 -6.61 7.28
N GLU A 420 13.71 -6.98 6.20
CA GLU A 420 14.77 -7.99 6.23
C GLU A 420 15.92 -7.57 7.15
N ARG A 421 16.40 -6.33 7.02
CA ARG A 421 17.45 -5.79 7.90
C ARG A 421 17.02 -5.79 9.36
N THR A 422 15.79 -5.36 9.66
CA THR A 422 15.27 -5.38 11.04
C THR A 422 15.24 -6.82 11.57
N LEU A 423 14.79 -7.80 10.78
CA LEU A 423 14.84 -9.20 11.19
C LEU A 423 16.27 -9.69 11.43
N ASP A 424 17.23 -9.30 10.59
CA ASP A 424 18.64 -9.66 10.77
C ASP A 424 19.25 -9.04 12.04
N GLU A 425 18.92 -7.80 12.37
CA GLU A 425 19.33 -7.12 13.60
C GLU A 425 18.79 -7.86 14.84
N TYR A 426 17.52 -8.26 14.83
CA TYR A 426 16.91 -9.01 15.93
C TYR A 426 17.48 -10.43 16.06
N LEU A 427 17.63 -11.13 14.94
CA LEU A 427 18.19 -12.48 14.91
C LEU A 427 19.66 -12.47 15.35
N SER A 428 20.45 -11.50 14.90
CA SER A 428 21.86 -11.38 15.29
C SER A 428 22.04 -11.02 16.77
N ALA A 429 21.17 -10.17 17.33
CA ALA A 429 21.19 -9.81 18.74
C ALA A 429 20.81 -10.99 19.66
N THR A 430 19.96 -11.90 19.17
CA THR A 430 19.45 -13.04 19.94
C THR A 430 20.25 -14.33 19.72
N THR A 431 20.91 -14.48 18.57
CA THR A 431 21.95 -15.49 18.40
C THR A 431 23.14 -15.09 19.26
N ILE A 432 23.33 -15.81 20.36
CA ILE A 432 24.53 -15.76 21.16
C ILE A 432 25.71 -16.01 20.21
N TYR A 433 26.53 -14.99 19.93
CA TYR A 433 27.92 -15.29 19.59
C TYR A 433 28.46 -16.04 20.80
N PRO A 434 28.91 -17.29 20.66
CA PRO A 434 29.69 -17.88 21.73
C PRO A 434 30.86 -16.92 21.95
N VAL A 435 30.82 -16.17 23.04
CA VAL A 435 32.03 -15.66 23.66
C VAL A 435 32.92 -16.90 23.69
N LYS A 436 34.09 -16.84 23.03
CA LYS A 436 35.11 -17.88 23.12
C LYS A 436 35.53 -17.96 24.58
N HIS A 437 34.73 -18.64 25.40
CA HIS A 437 35.21 -19.27 26.61
C HIS A 437 36.07 -20.42 26.11
N TYR A 438 37.39 -20.24 26.22
CA TYR A 438 38.30 -21.36 26.25
C TYR A 438 37.98 -22.17 27.50
N THR A 439 37.03 -23.09 27.38
CA THR A 439 36.89 -24.19 28.33
C THR A 439 36.39 -25.42 27.57
N SER A 440 37.17 -26.46 27.76
CA SER A 440 37.17 -27.75 27.09
C SER A 440 35.93 -28.60 27.37
N ARG A 441 35.58 -29.41 26.36
CA ARG A 441 34.82 -30.68 26.38
C ARG A 441 33.29 -30.63 26.44
N GLY A 442 32.69 -31.27 25.43
CA GLY A 442 31.52 -32.14 25.58
C GLY A 442 30.20 -31.53 25.12
N LEU A 443 29.89 -31.63 23.82
CA LEU A 443 28.53 -31.48 23.30
C LEU A 443 27.89 -32.87 23.22
N ASP A 444 26.78 -33.07 23.93
CA ASP A 444 25.85 -34.16 23.70
C ASP A 444 24.47 -33.53 23.42
N TYR A 445 23.94 -33.79 22.22
CA TYR A 445 22.66 -33.29 21.74
C TYR A 445 21.66 -34.46 21.72
N THR A 446 20.78 -34.54 22.70
CA THR A 446 19.59 -35.41 22.60
C THR A 446 18.37 -34.82 23.32
N ASN A 447 17.21 -34.95 22.63
CA ASN A 447 15.83 -34.99 23.15
C ASN A 447 15.19 -33.64 23.56
N HIS A 448 13.88 -33.40 23.41
CA HIS A 448 12.77 -33.92 22.60
C HIS A 448 11.56 -33.02 22.94
N LEU A 449 10.58 -32.99 22.05
CA LEU A 449 9.22 -32.44 22.18
C LEU A 449 8.49 -32.75 23.51
N LYS A 450 7.71 -31.74 23.97
CA LYS A 450 6.48 -31.71 24.83
C LYS A 450 6.61 -30.49 25.77
N ARG A 451 5.62 -29.63 26.03
CA ARG A 451 4.16 -29.78 26.15
C ARG A 451 3.52 -28.37 26.25
N LEU A 452 2.24 -28.28 25.89
CA LEU A 452 1.32 -27.18 26.14
C LEU A 452 0.97 -27.02 27.63
N ASP A 453 0.45 -25.82 27.94
CA ASP A 453 -0.48 -25.42 29.01
C ASP A 453 0.05 -24.56 30.17
N THR A 454 -0.68 -23.46 30.38
CA THR A 454 -0.84 -22.61 31.60
C THR A 454 0.37 -21.77 32.04
N LEU A 455 0.28 -20.51 32.49
CA LEU A 455 -0.79 -19.61 32.95
C LEU A 455 -0.20 -18.17 32.99
N THR A 456 -1.05 -17.18 32.75
CA THR A 456 -1.07 -15.78 33.24
C THR A 456 0.09 -15.23 34.10
N LEU A 457 0.47 -13.95 33.87
CA LEU A 457 0.40 -12.80 34.80
C LEU A 457 1.32 -11.67 34.27
N THR A 458 0.78 -10.51 33.87
CA THR A 458 0.82 -9.25 34.66
C THR A 458 2.12 -8.98 35.40
N LYS A 459 2.89 -8.00 34.93
CA LYS A 459 3.17 -6.74 35.64
C LYS A 459 3.83 -5.72 34.72
#